data_AF-A0A392RBY2-F1
#
_entry.id   AF-A0A392RBY2-F1
#
_cell.length_a   1.000
_cell.length_b   1.000
_cell.length_c   1.000
_cell.angle_alpha   90.00
_cell.angle_beta   90.00
_cell.angle_gamma   90.00
#
_symmetry.space_group_name_H-M   'P 1'
#
loop_
_entity.id
_entity.type
_entity.pdbx_description
1 polymer ?
#
loop_
_entity_poly.entity_id
_entity_poly.type
_entity_poly.pdbx_seq_one_letter_code
_entity_poly.pdbx_strand_id
1 'polypeptide(L)' 'NGKVFSWGWNKYGQLGLGDVIDRNIPSKVTIEGCVAKNVACGWWHTLLLAESPT' A
#
# COMPACT_ATOMS: atom_id res chain seq x y z
N ASN A 1 -5.07 4.25 -14.85
CA ASN A 1 -4.26 3.23 -14.16
C ASN A 1 -3.49 3.85 -13.00
N GLY A 2 -4.07 3.82 -11.81
CA GLY A 2 -3.39 4.23 -10.59
C GLY A 2 -2.41 3.14 -10.15
N LYS A 3 -1.11 3.41 -10.20
CA LYS A 3 -0.09 2.55 -9.57
C LYS A 3 0.06 3.01 -8.12
N VAL A 4 0.08 2.08 -7.18
CA VAL A 4 0.28 2.37 -5.76
C VAL A 4 1.73 2.06 -5.39
N PHE A 5 2.35 2.97 -4.64
CA PHE A 5 3.69 2.82 -4.10
C PHE A 5 3.64 3.12 -2.61
N SER A 6 4.43 2.37 -1.84
CA SER A 6 4.59 2.56 -0.40
C SER A 6 6.07 2.57 -0.03
N TRP A 7 6.43 3.35 0.98
CA TRP A 7 7.77 3.41 1.56
C TRP A 7 7.69 3.93 2.99
N GLY A 8 8.81 3.84 3.70
CA GLY A 8 8.98 4.25 5.09
C GLY A 8 9.09 3.06 6.03
N TRP A 9 8.67 3.30 7.27
CA TRP A 9 8.71 2.33 8.35
C TRP A 9 7.64 1.25 8.19
N ASN A 10 8.04 -0.01 8.37
CA ASN A 10 7.25 -1.19 8.04
C ASN A 10 7.23 -2.25 9.16
N LYS A 11 7.52 -1.87 10.41
CA LYS A 11 7.59 -2.82 11.54
C LYS A 11 6.35 -3.71 11.71
N TYR A 12 5.18 -3.24 11.28
CA TYR A 12 3.90 -3.95 11.37
C TYR A 12 3.36 -4.39 10.00
N GLY A 13 4.15 -4.28 8.93
CA GLY A 13 3.70 -4.64 7.58
C GLY A 13 2.80 -3.58 6.92
N GLN A 14 2.77 -2.35 7.45
CA GLN A 14 1.89 -1.29 6.96
C GLN A 14 2.19 -0.84 5.52
N LEU A 15 3.33 -1.23 4.93
CA LEU A 15 3.62 -0.97 3.53
C LEU A 15 2.86 -1.90 2.57
N GLY A 16 2.29 -3.01 3.05
CA GLY A 16 1.52 -3.94 2.22
C GLY A 16 2.36 -4.73 1.21
N LEU A 17 3.65 -4.94 1.49
CA LEU A 17 4.60 -5.63 0.60
C LEU A 17 4.78 -7.13 0.90
N GLY A 18 4.02 -7.67 1.86
CA GLY A 18 4.14 -9.06 2.30
C GLY A 18 5.31 -9.34 3.25
N ASP A 19 6.01 -8.30 3.71
CA ASP A 19 7.08 -8.37 4.69
C ASP A 19 6.99 -7.23 5.72
N VAL A 20 7.90 -7.23 6.70
CA VAL A 20 8.06 -6.21 7.75
C VAL A 20 9.36 -5.41 7.61
N ILE A 21 9.89 -5.29 6.39
CA ILE A 21 11.17 -4.65 6.10
C ILE A 21 10.93 -3.18 5.71
N ASP A 22 11.58 -2.26 6.42
CA ASP A 22 11.55 -0.82 6.13
C ASP A 22 12.07 -0.55 4.70
N ARG A 23 11.41 0.35 3.97
CA ARG A 23 11.81 0.74 2.61
C ARG A 23 12.12 2.23 2.56
N ASN A 24 13.35 2.58 2.24
CA ASN A 24 13.77 3.99 2.12
C ASN A 24 13.47 4.60 0.75
N ILE A 25 12.93 3.81 -0.20
CA ILE A 25 12.54 4.25 -1.53
C ILE A 25 11.15 3.72 -1.90
N PRO A 26 10.40 4.42 -2.77
CA PRO A 26 9.11 3.96 -3.24
C PRO A 26 9.16 2.53 -3.79
N SER A 27 8.42 1.64 -3.15
CA SER A 27 8.26 0.25 -3.56
C SER A 27 6.85 0.04 -4.11
N LYS A 28 6.73 -0.63 -5.25
CA LYS A 28 5.43 -0.85 -5.89
C LYS A 28 4.61 -1.86 -5.08
N VAL A 29 3.38 -1.49 -4.73
CA VAL A 29 2.40 -2.39 -4.14
C VAL A 29 1.55 -3.00 -5.26
N THR A 30 1.49 -4.32 -5.32
CA THR A 30 0.65 -5.03 -6.28
C THR A 30 -0.76 -5.16 -5.72
N ILE A 31 -1.74 -4.61 -6.44
CA ILE A 31 -3.16 -4.69 -6.09
C ILE A 31 -3.86 -5.35 -7.28
N GLU A 32 -4.38 -6.54 -7.06
CA GLU A 32 -5.08 -7.33 -8.08
C GLU A 32 -6.58 -7.15 -7.94
N GLY A 33 -7.27 -7.12 -9.09
CA GLY A 33 -8.73 -7.12 -9.13
C GLY A 33 -9.40 -5.94 -8.42
N CYS A 34 -8.76 -4.76 -8.42
CA CYS A 34 -9.28 -3.51 -7.86
C CYS A 34 -8.59 -2.27 -8.48
N VAL A 35 -9.26 -1.11 -8.48
CA VAL A 35 -8.67 0.18 -8.86
C VAL A 35 -8.54 1.08 -7.63
N ALA A 36 -7.31 1.41 -7.25
CA ALA A 36 -7.01 2.32 -6.14
C ALA A 36 -7.60 3.73 -6.38
N LYS A 37 -8.23 4.30 -5.35
CA LYS A 37 -8.86 5.64 -5.37
C LYS A 37 -8.26 6.59 -4.34
N ASN A 38 -8.07 6.12 -3.11
CA ASN A 38 -7.51 6.95 -2.04
C ASN A 38 -6.73 6.10 -1.04
N VAL A 39 -5.84 6.73 -0.28
CA VAL A 39 -5.02 6.10 0.76
C VAL A 39 -5.10 6.90 2.05
N ALA A 40 -5.15 6.21 3.18
CA ALA A 40 -5.00 6.81 4.50
C ALA A 40 -4.01 5.97 5.33
N CYS A 41 -3.12 6.65 6.05
CA CYS A 41 -2.09 6.00 6.86
C CYS A 41 -2.29 6.36 8.33
N GLY A 42 -2.38 5.34 9.18
CA GLY A 42 -2.22 5.47 10.62
C GLY A 42 -0.76 5.23 11.03
N TRP A 43 -0.51 5.21 12.34
CA TRP A 43 0.83 4.93 12.86
C TRP A 43 1.33 3.52 12.51
N TRP A 44 0.43 2.53 12.55
CA TRP A 44 0.76 1.10 12.39
C TRP A 44 -0.04 0.39 11.30
N HIS A 45 -0.77 1.14 10.47
CA HIS A 45 -1.63 0.56 9.44
C HIS A 45 -1.80 1.49 8.24
N THR A 46 -2.19 0.91 7.11
CA THR A 46 -2.53 1.62 5.88
C THR A 46 -3.87 1.11 5.38
N LEU A 47 -4.75 2.03 4.97
CA LEU A 47 -6.04 1.74 4.36
C LEU A 47 -6.01 2.18 2.90
N LEU A 48 -6.53 1.33 2.01
CA LEU A 48 -6.72 1.65 0.60
C LEU A 48 -8.22 1.63 0.27
N LEU A 49 -8.75 2.76 -0.15
CA LEU A 49 -10.06 2.80 -0.80
C LEU A 49 -9.89 2.37 -2.26
N ALA A 50 -10.59 1.32 -2.67
CA ALA A 50 -10.54 0.82 -4.03
C ALA A 50 -11.94 0.49 -4.56
N GLU A 51 -12.11 0.62 -5.87
CA GLU A 51 -13.30 0.14 -6.58
C GLU A 51 -13.03 -1.25 -7.15
N SER A 52 -14.03 -2.13 -7.04
CA SER A 52 -14.00 -3.41 -7.75
C SER A 52 -14.04 -3.19 -9.27
N PRO A 53 -13.37 -4.03 -10.07
CA PRO A 53 -13.55 -4.05 -11.51
C PRO A 53 -15.03 -4.34 -11.80
N THR A 54 -15.60 -3.56 -12.71
CA THR A 54 -16.91 -3.86 -13.30
C THR A 54 -16.88 -5.18 -14.06
#